data_AF-A0A1F6MF29-F1
#
_entry.id   AF-A0A1F6MF29-F1
#
_cell.length_a   1.000
_cell.length_b   1.000
_cell.length_c   1.000
_cell.angle_alpha   90.00
_cell.angle_beta   90.00
_cell.angle_gamma   90.00
#
_symmetry.space_group_name_H-M   'P 1'
#
loop_
_entity.id
_entity.type
_entity.pdbx_description
1 polymer ?
#
loop_
_entity_poly.entity_id
_entity_poly.type
_entity_poly.pdbx_seq_one_letter_code
_entity_poly.pdbx_strand_id
1 'polypeptide(L)' 'MNGNTETIRVHTHYLDANDTALSVHRDRRYNEKALTIYIDGKNIASYTANGTTTIGDYGGKMIHR' A
#
# COMPACT_ATOMS: atom_id res chain seq x y z
N MET A 1 0.19 -18.21 -20.69
CA MET A 1 0.19 -17.00 -19.84
C MET A 1 1.30 -17.18 -18.82
N ASN A 2 2.38 -16.41 -18.90
CA ASN A 2 3.52 -16.50 -17.97
C ASN A 2 3.48 -15.28 -17.04
N GLY A 3 2.69 -15.37 -15.97
CA GLY A 3 2.67 -14.36 -14.93
C GLY A 3 3.56 -14.77 -13.77
N ASN A 4 4.20 -13.79 -13.11
CA ASN A 4 4.93 -14.01 -11.87
C ASN A 4 4.04 -13.64 -10.68
N THR A 5 4.21 -14.34 -9.57
CA THR A 5 3.53 -14.00 -8.31
C THR A 5 4.08 -12.70 -7.74
N GLU A 6 3.19 -11.75 -7.50
CA GLU A 6 3.50 -10.49 -6.84
C GLU A 6 3.03 -10.56 -5.38
N THR A 7 3.96 -10.48 -4.42
CA THR A 7 3.62 -10.53 -2.99
C THR A 7 3.62 -9.13 -2.40
N ILE A 8 2.56 -8.78 -1.67
CA ILE A 8 2.49 -7.55 -0.86
C ILE A 8 2.42 -7.97 0.60
N ARG A 9 3.17 -7.29 1.47
CA ARG A 9 3.06 -7.48 2.92
C ARG A 9 2.49 -6.23 3.57
N VAL A 10 1.47 -6.39 4.38
CA VAL A 10 0.83 -5.30 5.11
C VAL A 10 0.93 -5.60 6.59
N HIS A 11 1.46 -4.65 7.35
CA HIS A 11 1.66 -4.73 8.78
C HIS A 11 1.01 -3.55 9.46
N THR A 12 0.57 -3.74 10.70
CA THR A 12 0.08 -2.64 11.54
C THR A 12 1.18 -2.27 12.53
N HIS A 13 1.55 -1.00 12.57
CA HIS A 13 2.43 -0.45 13.61
C HIS A 13 1.66 0.15 14.78
N TYR A 14 0.44 0.62 14.51
CA TYR A 14 -0.44 1.23 15.50
C TYR A 14 -1.90 0.99 15.10
N LEU A 15 -2.76 0.70 16.07
CA LEU A 15 -4.20 0.60 15.89
C LEU A 15 -4.87 0.93 17.22
N ASP A 16 -5.72 1.95 17.22
CA ASP A 16 -6.63 2.25 18.32
C ASP A 16 -8.05 2.55 17.78
N ALA A 17 -8.91 3.13 18.62
CA ALA A 17 -10.29 3.44 18.26
C ALA A 17 -10.44 4.57 17.21
N ASN A 18 -9.41 5.39 17.00
CA ASN A 18 -9.46 6.58 16.15
C ASN A 18 -8.50 6.50 14.96
N ASP A 19 -7.33 5.89 15.15
CA ASP A 19 -6.21 5.95 14.23
C ASP A 19 -5.62 4.56 13.94
N THR A 20 -5.02 4.44 12.77
CA THR A 20 -4.26 3.25 12.36
C THR A 20 -3.01 3.69 11.60
N ALA A 21 -1.86 3.10 11.93
CA ALA A 21 -0.63 3.25 11.16
C ALA A 21 -0.28 1.91 10.50
N LEU A 22 -0.31 1.90 9.17
CA LEU A 22 0.02 0.72 8.36
C LEU A 22 1.40 0.87 7.74
N SER A 23 2.11 -0.25 7.62
CA SER A 23 3.30 -0.39 6.80
C SER A 23 3.00 -1.36 5.66
N VAL A 24 3.10 -0.83 4.44
CA VAL A 24 2.89 -1.59 3.21
C VAL A 24 4.25 -1.80 2.57
N HIS A 25 4.71 -3.04 2.56
CA HIS A 25 5.97 -3.42 1.92
C HIS A 25 5.69 -4.01 0.54
N ARG A 26 6.15 -3.29 -0.50
CA ARG A 26 6.15 -3.72 -1.90
C ARG A 26 7.58 -3.78 -2.40
N ASP A 27 8.05 -4.97 -2.80
CA ASP A 27 9.39 -5.13 -3.35
C ASP A 27 9.37 -4.88 -4.85
N ARG A 28 9.86 -3.70 -5.26
CA ARG A 28 9.86 -3.28 -6.67
C ARG A 28 10.65 -4.22 -7.60
N ARG A 29 11.50 -5.11 -7.07
CA ARG A 29 12.21 -6.11 -7.89
C ARG A 29 11.29 -7.20 -8.43
N TYR A 30 10.16 -7.44 -7.76
CA TYR A 30 9.22 -8.52 -8.07
C TYR A 30 7.79 -8.04 -8.24
N ASN A 31 7.47 -6.84 -7.74
CA ASN A 31 6.16 -6.22 -7.87
C ASN A 31 6.21 -5.09 -8.89
N GLU A 32 5.87 -5.37 -10.16
CA GLU A 32 5.97 -4.41 -11.26
C GLU A 32 4.60 -3.85 -11.68
N LYS A 33 3.50 -4.43 -11.20
CA LYS A 33 2.15 -3.96 -11.53
C LYS A 33 1.72 -2.78 -10.66
N ALA A 34 0.90 -1.90 -11.23
CA ALA A 34 0.20 -0.88 -10.44
C ALA A 34 -0.70 -1.55 -9.39
N LEU A 35 -0.79 -0.94 -8.21
CA LEU A 35 -1.54 -1.45 -7.06
C LEU A 35 -2.33 -0.31 -6.43
N THR A 36 -3.59 -0.54 -6.10
CA THR A 36 -4.38 0.35 -5.24
C THR A 36 -4.86 -0.42 -4.02
N ILE A 37 -4.73 0.18 -2.84
CA ILE A 37 -5.12 -0.40 -1.58
C ILE A 37 -6.42 0.26 -1.11
N TYR A 38 -7.44 -0.57 -0.97
CA TYR A 38 -8.70 -0.20 -0.34
C TYR A 38 -8.83 -0.91 1.00
N ILE A 39 -9.25 -0.18 2.03
CA ILE A 39 -9.64 -0.73 3.33
C ILE A 39 -11.07 -0.29 3.59
N ASP A 40 -11.97 -1.24 3.83
CA ASP A 40 -13.40 -0.99 3.98
C ASP A 40 -14.00 -0.16 2.83
N GLY A 41 -13.52 -0.41 1.60
CA GLY A 41 -13.93 0.31 0.39
C GLY A 41 -13.37 1.73 0.25
N LYS A 42 -12.56 2.21 1.20
CA LYS A 42 -11.93 3.53 1.17
C LYS A 42 -10.54 3.46 0.55
N ASN A 43 -10.23 4.37 -0.37
CA ASN A 43 -8.91 4.45 -0.99
C ASN A 43 -7.89 4.99 0.00
N ILE A 44 -6.89 4.16 0.33
CA ILE A 44 -5.82 4.50 1.27
C ILE A 44 -4.57 4.97 0.51
N ALA A 45 -4.13 4.21 -0.48
CA ALA A 45 -2.94 4.54 -1.27
C ALA A 45 -2.96 3.85 -2.63
N SER A 46 -2.32 4.47 -3.61
CA SER A 46 -2.07 3.89 -4.93
C SER A 46 -0.59 3.94 -5.28
N TYR A 47 -0.10 2.90 -5.91
CA TYR A 47 1.27 2.75 -6.37
C TYR A 47 1.26 2.54 -7.89
N THR A 48 2.03 3.34 -8.63
CA THR A 48 2.27 3.09 -10.05
C THR A 48 3.14 1.84 -10.23
N ALA A 49 3.24 1.33 -11.47
CA ALA A 49 4.18 0.25 -11.80
C ALA A 49 5.61 0.56 -11.34
N ASN A 50 6.02 1.83 -11.42
CA ASN A 50 7.36 2.30 -11.05
C ASN A 50 7.56 2.53 -9.54
N GLY A 51 6.53 2.34 -8.71
CA GLY A 51 6.59 2.51 -7.26
C GLY A 51 6.34 3.93 -6.77
N THR A 52 6.00 4.87 -7.65
CA THR A 52 5.50 6.19 -7.23
C THR A 52 4.20 6.01 -6.48
N THR A 53 4.10 6.62 -5.29
CA THR A 53 2.92 6.46 -4.44
C THR A 53 2.10 7.74 -4.37
N THR A 54 0.78 7.59 -4.42
CA THR A 54 -0.21 8.66 -4.22
C THR A 54 -1.07 8.28 -3.02
N ILE A 55 -1.22 9.22 -2.08
CA ILE A 55 -2.10 9.04 -0.91
C ILE A 55 -3.55 9.17 -1.36
N GLY A 56 -4.39 8.20 -1.01
CA GLY A 56 -5.83 8.28 -1.23
C GLY A 56 -6.51 9.18 -0.21
N ASP A 57 -7.75 9.57 -0.47
CA ASP A 57 -8.48 10.55 0.37
C ASP A 57 -8.62 10.12 1.85
N TYR A 58 -8.47 8.83 2.14
CA TYR A 58 -8.55 8.25 3.49
C TYR A 58 -7.19 7.73 4.01
N GLY A 59 -6.09 7.98 3.29
CA GLY A 59 -4.75 7.46 3.61
C GLY A 59 -3.96 8.26 4.65
N GLY A 60 -4.49 9.40 5.11
CA GLY A 60 -3.82 10.25 6.09
C GLY A 60 -2.51 10.81 5.56
N LYS A 61 -1.41 10.65 6.33
CA LYS A 61 -0.07 11.13 5.97
C LYS A 61 0.88 9.94 5.81
N MET A 62 1.54 9.85 4.66
CA MET A 62 2.66 8.92 4.51
C MET A 62 3.94 9.51 5.07
N ILE A 63 4.61 8.71 5.88
CA ILE A 63 5.94 8.97 6.43
C ILE A 63 6.86 7.83 6.02
N HIS A 64 8.04 8.16 5.49
CA HIS A 64 9.11 7.18 5.36
C HIS A 64 9.71 6.99 6.77
N ARG A 65 9.78 5.75 7.23
CA ARG A 65 10.49 5.37 8.45
C ARG A 65 11.73 4.57 8.10
#